data_AF-A9NT90-F1
#
_entry.id   AF-A9NT90-F1
#
_cell.length_a   1.000
_cell.length_b   1.000
_cell.length_c   1.000
_cell.angle_alpha   90.00
_cell.angle_beta   90.00
_cell.angle_gamma   90.00
#
_symmetry.space_group_name_H-M   'P 1'
#
loop_
_entity.id
_entity.type
_entity.pdbx_description
1 polymer ?
#
loop_
_entity_poly.entity_id
_entity_poly.type
_entity_poly.pdbx_seq_one_letter_code
_entity_poly.pdbx_strand_id
1 'polypeptide(L)'
;MDFHGRDSAWSLLIGQTIALLYLIVVVPALIITLHGQICNAALPETPTTKCNSSSNYKEGSKFESNLNRVFDSLLQGTKQSGFNISEYGESPDKVYGRLQCREDLTVDQCYTCSQYAMTTIQQYCGNAVGGSIWPFHCFLRYESYDFIGQLDTDLGSIYAEDFRGDTGIFIPTDFHSSAQNLLKKLSGEAAPKTTRSALGTALDSFSQTIYGLAQCTRDLSTDDCTQCLSYSINKIFKSYPGYAGVQYWSQSCIVRYEIYPFFNSTAL
;
A
#
# COMPACT_ATOMS: atom_id res chain seq x y z
N MET A 1 40.02 19.27 -66.13
CA MET A 1 39.98 18.16 -65.15
C MET A 1 39.52 18.75 -63.83
N ASP A 2 38.20 18.80 -63.61
CA ASP A 2 37.60 19.35 -62.39
C ASP A 2 37.66 18.34 -61.26
N PHE A 3 38.47 18.62 -60.25
CA PHE A 3 38.65 17.79 -59.05
C PHE A 3 38.27 18.51 -57.74
N HIS A 4 37.49 19.60 -57.80
CA HIS A 4 37.09 20.36 -56.59
C HIS A 4 35.63 20.19 -56.12
N GLY A 5 34.78 19.45 -56.85
CA GLY A 5 33.36 19.28 -56.49
C GLY A 5 33.00 18.00 -55.72
N ARG A 6 33.96 17.08 -55.53
CA ARG A 6 33.66 15.77 -54.93
C ARG A 6 33.77 15.79 -53.40
N ASP A 7 34.72 16.51 -52.83
CA ASP A 7 34.99 16.50 -51.38
C ASP A 7 33.91 17.21 -50.53
N SER A 8 33.18 18.17 -51.10
CA SER A 8 32.09 18.88 -50.43
C SER A 8 30.82 18.04 -50.29
N ALA A 9 30.54 17.16 -51.25
CA ALA A 9 29.39 16.26 -51.19
C ALA A 9 29.59 15.15 -50.15
N TRP A 10 30.81 14.61 -50.04
CA TRP A 10 31.16 13.59 -49.05
C TRP A 10 31.10 14.12 -47.61
N SER A 11 31.57 15.34 -47.37
CA SER A 11 31.50 15.97 -46.04
C SER A 11 30.06 16.27 -45.61
N LEU A 12 29.18 16.68 -46.53
CA LEU A 12 27.75 16.85 -46.26
C LEU A 12 27.03 15.53 -45.95
N LEU A 13 27.33 14.46 -46.70
CA LEU A 13 26.77 13.12 -46.47
C LEU A 13 27.24 12.51 -45.13
N ILE A 14 28.51 12.71 -44.77
CA ILE A 14 29.05 12.29 -43.47
C ILE A 14 28.39 13.08 -42.32
N GLY A 15 28.18 14.40 -42.49
CA GLY A 15 27.48 15.21 -41.50
C GLY A 15 26.01 14.79 -41.28
N GLN A 16 25.28 14.50 -42.35
CA GLN A 16 23.88 14.05 -42.27
C GLN A 16 23.74 12.66 -41.63
N THR A 17 24.65 11.72 -41.96
CA THR A 17 24.64 10.37 -41.38
C THR A 17 25.00 10.38 -39.90
N ILE A 18 25.93 11.23 -39.46
CA ILE A 18 26.26 11.42 -38.04
C ILE A 18 25.08 12.05 -37.28
N ALA A 19 24.39 13.04 -37.86
CA ALA A 19 23.22 13.66 -37.23
C ALA A 19 22.03 12.69 -37.08
N LEU A 20 21.79 11.83 -38.08
CA LEU A 20 20.79 10.77 -38.03
C LEU A 20 21.12 9.70 -36.99
N LEU A 21 22.39 9.28 -36.91
CA LEU A 21 22.86 8.36 -35.87
C LEU A 21 22.70 8.95 -34.46
N TYR A 22 22.94 10.26 -34.30
CA TYR A 22 22.75 10.95 -33.02
C TYR A 22 21.26 10.98 -32.61
N LEU A 23 20.35 11.27 -33.54
CA LEU A 23 18.90 11.25 -33.30
C LEU A 23 18.35 9.84 -32.99
N ILE A 24 18.89 8.79 -33.62
CA ILE A 24 18.40 7.41 -33.47
C ILE A 24 18.99 6.72 -32.23
N VAL A 25 20.21 7.08 -31.80
CA VAL A 25 20.89 6.38 -30.68
C VAL A 25 20.83 7.20 -29.39
N VAL A 26 21.05 8.52 -29.45
CA VAL A 26 21.21 9.35 -28.26
C VAL A 26 19.87 9.82 -27.70
N VAL A 27 18.89 10.14 -28.56
CA VAL A 27 17.55 10.59 -28.09
C VAL A 27 16.77 9.46 -27.41
N PRO A 28 16.71 8.21 -27.94
CA PRO A 28 16.08 7.12 -27.22
C PRO A 28 16.82 6.76 -25.93
N ALA A 29 18.16 6.82 -25.91
CA ALA A 29 18.94 6.61 -24.70
C ALA A 29 18.64 7.66 -23.61
N LEU A 30 18.46 8.93 -23.98
CA LEU A 30 18.05 10.01 -23.06
C LEU A 30 16.59 9.87 -22.60
N ILE A 31 15.71 9.31 -23.43
CA ILE A 31 14.32 9.01 -23.04
C ILE A 31 14.27 7.80 -22.09
N ILE A 32 15.13 6.80 -22.29
CA ILE A 32 15.27 5.64 -21.40
C ILE A 32 15.84 6.06 -20.03
N THR A 33 16.74 7.05 -19.98
CA THR A 33 17.19 7.61 -18.70
C THR A 33 16.14 8.50 -18.03
N LEU A 34 15.28 9.21 -18.78
CA LEU A 34 14.16 9.97 -18.19
C LEU A 34 13.00 9.11 -17.68
N HIS A 35 12.75 7.92 -18.26
CA HIS A 35 11.72 6.98 -17.77
C HIS A 35 12.26 5.95 -16.78
N GLY A 36 13.58 5.94 -16.54
CA GLY A 36 14.26 4.98 -15.66
C GLY A 36 14.42 5.40 -14.20
N GLN A 37 13.87 6.56 -13.80
CA GLN A 37 13.94 7.04 -12.40
C GLN A 37 12.55 7.26 -11.79
N ILE A 38 11.72 6.21 -11.78
CA ILE A 38 10.66 6.09 -10.77
C ILE A 38 10.64 4.63 -10.28
N CYS A 39 11.71 4.26 -9.58
CA CYS A 39 11.62 3.26 -8.52
C CYS A 39 12.42 3.86 -7.37
N ASN A 40 11.78 4.75 -6.58
CA ASN A 40 12.14 4.78 -5.17
C ASN A 40 11.97 3.34 -4.71
N ALA A 41 13.06 2.68 -4.36
CA ALA A 41 12.99 1.44 -3.63
C ALA A 41 12.30 1.78 -2.30
N ALA A 42 10.97 1.67 -2.27
CA ALA A 42 10.28 1.40 -1.03
C ALA A 42 10.99 0.16 -0.48
N LEU A 43 11.56 0.29 0.72
CA LEU A 43 12.11 -0.84 1.46
C LEU A 43 11.12 -2.01 1.33
N PRO A 44 11.57 -3.28 1.16
CA PRO A 44 10.65 -4.40 1.20
C PRO A 44 10.02 -4.41 2.59
N GLU A 45 8.85 -3.78 2.73
CA GLU A 45 8.04 -3.79 3.94
C GLU A 45 7.71 -5.26 4.17
N THR A 46 8.40 -5.90 5.11
CA THR A 46 8.12 -7.29 5.48
C THR A 46 6.63 -7.34 5.84
N PRO A 47 5.82 -8.18 5.16
CA PRO A 47 4.39 -8.14 5.34
C PRO A 47 4.04 -8.49 6.79
N THR A 48 3.28 -7.60 7.43
CA THR A 48 2.83 -7.81 8.80
C THR A 48 1.81 -8.95 8.80
N THR A 49 2.12 -10.04 9.51
CA THR A 49 1.27 -11.24 9.54
C THR A 49 0.96 -11.64 10.98
N LYS A 50 -0.30 -11.99 11.25
CA LYS A 50 -0.74 -12.58 12.53
C LYS A 50 -1.61 -13.79 12.25
N CYS A 51 -1.28 -14.93 12.86
CA CYS A 51 -1.99 -16.19 12.68
C CYS A 51 -2.85 -16.51 13.91
N ASN A 52 -4.07 -17.01 13.67
CA ASN A 52 -4.94 -17.55 14.71
C ASN A 52 -4.66 -19.06 14.86
N SER A 53 -3.69 -19.38 15.73
CA SER A 53 -3.28 -20.75 16.01
C SER A 53 -4.08 -21.41 17.13
N SER A 54 -5.31 -20.95 17.42
CA SER A 54 -6.18 -21.60 18.43
C SER A 54 -6.47 -23.07 18.10
N SER A 55 -6.46 -23.40 16.81
CA SER A 55 -6.44 -24.77 16.29
C SER A 55 -5.81 -24.80 14.90
N ASN A 56 -5.49 -25.99 14.41
CA ASN A 56 -5.04 -26.21 13.04
C ASN A 56 -6.00 -27.13 12.30
N TYR A 57 -6.35 -26.79 11.07
CA TYR A 57 -7.13 -27.66 10.21
C TYR A 57 -6.26 -28.78 9.62
N LYS A 58 -6.87 -29.90 9.27
CA LYS A 58 -6.17 -31.02 8.61
C LYS A 58 -6.14 -30.81 7.11
N GLU A 59 -5.05 -31.20 6.46
CA GLU A 59 -4.99 -31.28 5.00
C GLU A 59 -6.08 -32.23 4.47
N GLY A 60 -6.74 -31.83 3.39
CA GLY A 60 -7.92 -32.49 2.81
C GLY A 60 -9.21 -32.30 3.61
N SER A 61 -9.22 -31.45 4.66
CA SER A 61 -10.42 -31.23 5.47
C SER A 61 -11.48 -30.39 4.75
N LYS A 62 -12.69 -30.42 5.29
CA LYS A 62 -13.80 -29.60 4.82
C LYS A 62 -13.53 -28.11 5.07
N PHE A 63 -12.92 -27.75 6.20
CA PHE A 63 -12.44 -26.40 6.47
C PHE A 63 -11.49 -25.89 5.38
N GLU A 64 -10.47 -26.67 5.00
CA GLU A 64 -9.53 -26.28 3.92
C GLU A 64 -10.25 -26.06 2.59
N SER A 65 -11.16 -26.96 2.24
CA SER A 65 -11.97 -26.82 1.01
C SER A 65 -12.85 -25.57 1.04
N ASN A 66 -13.40 -25.21 2.21
CA ASN A 66 -14.19 -24.00 2.39
C ASN A 66 -13.32 -22.74 2.34
N LEU A 67 -12.13 -22.78 2.94
CA LEU A 67 -11.14 -21.69 2.90
C LEU A 67 -10.74 -21.36 1.46
N ASN A 68 -10.46 -22.39 0.65
CA ASN A 68 -10.15 -22.21 -0.77
C ASN A 68 -11.31 -21.54 -1.54
N ARG A 69 -12.56 -21.91 -1.25
CA ARG A 69 -13.75 -21.27 -1.86
C ARG A 69 -13.90 -19.81 -1.44
N VAL A 70 -13.65 -19.50 -0.16
CA VAL A 70 -13.63 -18.12 0.34
C VAL A 70 -12.54 -17.33 -0.37
N PHE A 71 -11.32 -17.87 -0.50
CA PHE A 71 -10.22 -17.19 -1.19
C PHE A 71 -10.52 -16.94 -2.68
N ASP A 72 -11.04 -17.91 -3.40
CA ASP A 72 -11.45 -17.73 -4.80
C ASP A 72 -12.50 -16.63 -4.94
N SER A 73 -13.52 -16.63 -4.08
CA SER A 73 -14.55 -15.60 -4.03
C SER A 73 -13.98 -14.22 -3.72
N LEU A 74 -13.05 -14.13 -2.74
CA LEU A 74 -12.38 -12.88 -2.38
C LEU A 74 -11.58 -12.31 -3.54
N LEU A 75 -10.78 -13.12 -4.26
CA LEU A 75 -10.03 -12.66 -5.44
C LEU A 75 -10.94 -12.10 -6.52
N GLN A 76 -12.03 -12.82 -6.84
CA GLN A 76 -12.93 -12.42 -7.91
C GLN A 76 -13.69 -11.13 -7.57
N GLY A 77 -14.21 -11.02 -6.34
CA GLY A 77 -14.92 -9.80 -5.91
C GLY A 77 -13.98 -8.59 -5.76
N THR A 78 -12.77 -8.81 -5.25
CA THR A 78 -11.78 -7.74 -5.07
C THR A 78 -11.28 -7.21 -6.40
N LYS A 79 -11.10 -8.08 -7.41
CA LYS A 79 -10.76 -7.65 -8.78
C LYS A 79 -11.78 -6.65 -9.36
N GLN A 80 -13.05 -6.76 -8.97
CA GLN A 80 -14.12 -5.90 -9.49
C GLN A 80 -14.25 -4.59 -8.74
N SER A 81 -14.05 -4.59 -7.41
CA SER A 81 -14.42 -3.44 -6.57
C SER A 81 -13.36 -2.98 -5.57
N GLY A 82 -12.18 -3.58 -5.58
CA GLY A 82 -11.11 -3.33 -4.61
C GLY A 82 -11.40 -3.86 -3.20
N PHE A 83 -12.51 -4.56 -3.02
CA PHE A 83 -12.95 -5.10 -1.73
C PHE A 83 -13.85 -6.32 -1.93
N ASN A 84 -13.75 -7.30 -1.04
CA ASN A 84 -14.78 -8.31 -0.93
C ASN A 84 -14.84 -8.89 0.49
N ILE A 85 -16.02 -9.40 0.84
CA ILE A 85 -16.26 -10.26 1.99
C ILE A 85 -16.83 -11.56 1.46
N SER A 86 -16.40 -12.68 2.01
CA SER A 86 -16.94 -13.98 1.64
C SER A 86 -17.01 -14.89 2.86
N GLU A 87 -18.07 -15.67 2.93
CA GLU A 87 -18.24 -16.73 3.92
C GLU A 87 -18.68 -18.01 3.23
N TYR A 88 -18.20 -19.15 3.73
CA TYR A 88 -18.58 -20.43 3.16
C TYR A 88 -18.55 -21.56 4.19
N GLY A 89 -19.48 -22.50 4.04
CA GLY A 89 -19.58 -23.68 4.90
C GLY A 89 -20.50 -23.50 6.10
N GLU A 90 -20.53 -24.54 6.93
CA GLU A 90 -21.34 -24.64 8.14
C GLU A 90 -20.44 -25.01 9.31
N SER A 91 -20.85 -24.63 10.53
CA SER A 91 -20.13 -25.01 11.76
C SER A 91 -19.93 -26.54 11.82
N PRO A 92 -18.72 -27.04 12.16
CA PRO A 92 -17.53 -26.29 12.64
C PRO A 92 -16.56 -25.85 11.53
N ASP A 93 -16.85 -26.12 10.26
CA ASP A 93 -15.94 -25.88 9.13
C ASP A 93 -16.21 -24.54 8.41
N LYS A 94 -17.01 -23.64 9.00
CA LYS A 94 -17.35 -22.34 8.42
C LYS A 94 -16.14 -21.42 8.42
N VAL A 95 -15.94 -20.70 7.32
CA VAL A 95 -14.86 -19.72 7.14
C VAL A 95 -15.46 -18.38 6.81
N TYR A 96 -14.92 -17.33 7.44
CA TYR A 96 -15.19 -15.93 7.13
C TYR A 96 -13.92 -15.31 6.57
N GLY A 97 -14.04 -14.46 5.56
CA GLY A 97 -12.90 -13.81 4.94
C GLY A 97 -13.22 -12.42 4.43
N ARG A 98 -12.21 -11.56 4.44
CA ARG A 98 -12.25 -10.20 3.92
C ARG A 98 -10.93 -9.88 3.23
N LEU A 99 -11.02 -9.23 2.07
CA LEU A 99 -9.88 -8.75 1.31
C LEU A 99 -10.15 -7.30 0.86
N GLN A 100 -9.17 -6.43 1.03
CA GLN A 100 -9.30 -5.01 0.65
C GLN A 100 -8.00 -4.45 0.10
N CYS A 101 -8.08 -3.74 -1.01
CA CYS A 101 -6.98 -2.96 -1.57
C CYS A 101 -7.02 -1.51 -1.09
N ARG A 102 -5.88 -0.84 -1.14
CA ARG A 102 -5.79 0.62 -1.07
C ARG A 102 -6.49 1.23 -2.29
N GLU A 103 -7.15 2.37 -2.11
CA GLU A 103 -8.05 2.93 -3.12
C GLU A 103 -7.35 3.54 -4.34
N ASP A 104 -6.07 3.89 -4.22
CA ASP A 104 -5.24 4.48 -5.29
C ASP A 104 -4.58 3.43 -6.20
N LEU A 105 -4.85 2.14 -5.98
CA LEU A 105 -4.36 1.08 -6.85
C LEU A 105 -5.19 0.92 -8.11
N THR A 106 -4.53 0.62 -9.22
CA THR A 106 -5.20 0.09 -10.40
C THR A 106 -5.78 -1.30 -10.13
N VAL A 107 -6.72 -1.73 -10.98
CA VAL A 107 -7.31 -3.08 -10.91
C VAL A 107 -6.23 -4.17 -10.92
N ASP A 108 -5.21 -4.03 -11.78
CA ASP A 108 -4.12 -5.00 -11.89
C ASP A 108 -3.23 -4.99 -10.64
N GLN A 109 -2.87 -3.82 -10.12
CA GLN A 109 -2.10 -3.71 -8.88
C GLN A 109 -2.83 -4.33 -7.68
N CYS A 110 -4.13 -4.06 -7.58
CA CYS A 110 -4.98 -4.64 -6.55
C CYS A 110 -5.06 -6.17 -6.67
N TYR A 111 -5.24 -6.69 -7.88
CA TYR A 111 -5.28 -8.13 -8.13
C TYR A 111 -3.93 -8.81 -7.81
N THR A 112 -2.81 -8.23 -8.23
CA THR A 112 -1.46 -8.72 -7.90
C THR A 112 -1.23 -8.72 -6.39
N CYS A 113 -1.58 -7.65 -5.68
CA CYS A 113 -1.47 -7.61 -4.22
C CYS A 113 -2.31 -8.70 -3.56
N SER A 114 -3.53 -8.91 -4.05
CA SER A 114 -4.45 -9.91 -3.52
C SER A 114 -3.91 -11.34 -3.65
N GLN A 115 -3.35 -11.68 -4.81
CA GLN A 115 -2.71 -12.99 -5.03
C GLN A 115 -1.48 -13.16 -4.13
N TYR A 116 -0.67 -12.11 -3.99
CA TYR A 116 0.48 -12.11 -3.09
C TYR A 116 0.05 -12.30 -1.62
N ALA A 117 -1.00 -11.62 -1.17
CA ALA A 117 -1.54 -11.77 0.18
C ALA A 117 -1.97 -13.22 0.47
N MET A 118 -2.68 -13.86 -0.46
CA MET A 118 -3.18 -15.23 -0.29
C MET A 118 -2.06 -16.27 -0.26
N THR A 119 -1.10 -16.16 -1.17
CA THR A 119 0.05 -17.07 -1.18
C THR A 119 0.91 -16.89 0.06
N THR A 120 1.15 -15.64 0.46
CA THR A 120 2.00 -15.33 1.62
C THR A 120 1.32 -15.75 2.93
N ILE A 121 0.03 -15.46 3.13
CA ILE A 121 -0.63 -15.84 4.38
C ILE A 121 -0.65 -17.37 4.59
N GLN A 122 -0.80 -18.15 3.53
CA GLN A 122 -0.73 -19.61 3.60
C GLN A 122 0.67 -20.10 3.96
N GLN A 123 1.72 -19.46 3.42
CA GLN A 123 3.11 -19.79 3.77
C GLN A 123 3.44 -19.48 5.23
N TYR A 124 2.97 -18.35 5.74
CA TYR A 124 3.28 -17.90 7.11
C TYR A 124 2.40 -18.56 8.18
N CYS A 125 1.10 -18.76 7.89
CA CYS A 125 0.16 -19.31 8.86
C CYS A 125 -0.05 -20.82 8.75
N GLY A 126 0.47 -21.47 7.70
CA GLY A 126 0.32 -22.91 7.48
C GLY A 126 -1.15 -23.32 7.59
N ASN A 127 -1.44 -24.21 8.52
CA ASN A 127 -2.76 -24.79 8.72
C ASN A 127 -3.59 -24.11 9.82
N ALA A 128 -3.24 -22.89 10.22
CA ALA A 128 -4.01 -22.14 11.22
C ALA A 128 -5.47 -21.94 10.76
N VAL A 129 -6.42 -21.93 11.69
CA VAL A 129 -7.85 -21.69 11.37
C VAL A 129 -8.20 -20.23 11.13
N GLY A 130 -7.21 -19.35 11.18
CA GLY A 130 -7.35 -17.96 10.85
C GLY A 130 -6.01 -17.28 10.68
N GLY A 131 -6.03 -16.10 10.07
CA GLY A 131 -4.87 -15.26 9.93
C GLY A 131 -5.22 -13.92 9.30
N SER A 132 -4.30 -12.98 9.43
CA SER A 132 -4.37 -11.64 8.85
C SER A 132 -3.00 -11.26 8.29
N ILE A 133 -2.98 -10.58 7.15
CA ILE A 133 -1.75 -10.09 6.52
C ILE A 133 -1.97 -8.74 5.85
N TRP A 134 -1.05 -7.80 6.10
CA TRP A 134 -0.93 -6.51 5.41
C TRP A 134 0.30 -6.51 4.49
N PRO A 135 0.19 -6.98 3.24
CA PRO A 135 1.27 -6.82 2.27
C PRO A 135 1.11 -5.51 1.49
N PHE A 136 2.13 -4.66 1.54
CA PHE A 136 2.28 -3.41 0.77
C PHE A 136 1.04 -2.48 0.70
N HIS A 137 0.03 -2.86 -0.06
CA HIS A 137 -1.11 -2.04 -0.48
C HIS A 137 -2.48 -2.76 -0.38
N CYS A 138 -2.56 -3.92 0.26
CA CYS A 138 -3.83 -4.59 0.52
C CYS A 138 -3.84 -5.27 1.90
N PHE A 139 -5.00 -5.80 2.29
CA PHE A 139 -5.22 -6.46 3.55
C PHE A 139 -6.13 -7.66 3.39
N LEU A 140 -5.66 -8.82 3.84
CA LEU A 140 -6.42 -10.07 3.85
C LEU A 140 -6.56 -10.56 5.29
N ARG A 141 -7.78 -10.93 5.68
CA ARG A 141 -8.06 -11.65 6.93
C ARG A 141 -9.03 -12.79 6.66
N TYR A 142 -8.78 -13.94 7.27
CA TYR A 142 -9.75 -15.03 7.37
C TYR A 142 -9.77 -15.59 8.80
N GLU A 143 -10.91 -16.09 9.22
CA GLU A 143 -11.11 -16.66 10.55
C GLU A 143 -12.18 -17.76 10.53
N SER A 144 -12.16 -18.61 11.54
CA SER A 144 -13.21 -19.60 11.83
C SER A 144 -14.40 -19.03 12.60
N TYR A 145 -14.33 -17.77 13.03
CA TYR A 145 -15.41 -17.03 13.68
C TYR A 145 -15.80 -15.81 12.85
N ASP A 146 -17.02 -15.33 13.06
CA ASP A 146 -17.49 -14.12 12.40
C ASP A 146 -16.83 -12.89 13.01
N PHE A 147 -16.06 -12.16 12.20
CA PHE A 147 -15.43 -10.88 12.54
C PHE A 147 -15.94 -9.73 11.65
N ILE A 148 -16.89 -10.00 10.76
CA ILE A 148 -17.30 -9.03 9.74
C ILE A 148 -18.07 -7.88 10.37
N GLY A 149 -17.65 -6.65 10.06
CA GLY A 149 -18.24 -5.43 10.61
C GLY A 149 -17.97 -5.21 12.09
N GLN A 150 -17.07 -6.00 12.70
CA GLN A 150 -16.71 -5.87 14.11
C GLN A 150 -15.42 -5.08 14.25
N LEU A 151 -15.45 -4.03 15.09
CA LEU A 151 -14.27 -3.24 15.41
C LEU A 151 -13.24 -4.09 16.15
N ASP A 152 -12.05 -4.18 15.56
CA ASP A 152 -10.90 -4.86 16.12
C ASP A 152 -9.67 -3.95 16.00
N THR A 153 -9.35 -3.26 17.09
CA THR A 153 -8.18 -2.38 17.20
C THR A 153 -6.92 -3.12 17.62
N ASP A 154 -6.96 -4.46 17.69
CA ASP A 154 -5.78 -5.23 18.05
C ASP A 154 -4.65 -5.00 17.06
N LEU A 155 -3.44 -4.93 17.61
CA LEU A 155 -2.29 -4.45 16.88
C LEU A 155 -1.80 -5.54 15.91
N GLY A 156 -1.77 -5.21 14.63
CA GLY A 156 -1.09 -6.00 13.60
C GLY A 156 0.43 -5.77 13.66
N SER A 157 0.87 -4.51 13.59
CA SER A 157 2.26 -4.05 13.80
C SER A 157 2.36 -2.52 13.81
N ILE A 158 3.50 -1.99 14.25
CA ILE A 158 3.91 -0.59 14.04
C ILE A 158 5.26 -0.58 13.35
N TYR A 159 5.40 0.28 12.35
CA TYR A 159 6.69 0.61 11.75
C TYR A 159 6.91 2.11 11.93
N ALA A 160 8.10 2.49 12.41
CA ALA A 160 8.44 3.87 12.69
C ALA A 160 9.87 4.12 12.22
N GLU A 161 10.03 5.11 11.35
CA GLU A 161 11.31 5.51 10.80
C GLU A 161 11.85 6.70 11.61
N ASP A 162 12.96 6.45 12.29
CA ASP A 162 13.68 7.48 13.03
C ASP A 162 14.75 8.11 12.13
N PHE A 163 14.44 9.29 11.61
CA PHE A 163 15.39 10.08 10.81
C PHE A 163 16.25 11.03 11.67
N ARG A 164 16.16 10.94 13.01
CA ARG A 164 16.95 11.78 13.92
C ARG A 164 18.42 11.36 13.85
N GLY A 165 19.19 12.05 13.02
CA GLY A 165 20.63 11.78 12.82
C GLY A 165 21.04 11.73 11.36
N ASP A 166 20.07 11.66 10.44
CA ASP A 166 20.36 11.64 9.01
C ASP A 166 20.77 13.02 8.51
N THR A 167 21.98 13.10 7.96
CA THR A 167 22.53 14.33 7.40
C THR A 167 21.71 14.75 6.18
N GLY A 168 20.91 15.81 6.32
CA GLY A 168 20.08 16.37 5.24
C GLY A 168 18.58 16.30 5.48
N ILE A 169 18.12 15.61 6.53
CA ILE A 169 16.71 15.60 6.93
C ILE A 169 16.54 16.51 8.15
N PHE A 170 15.83 17.61 7.94
CA PHE A 170 15.44 18.51 9.02
C PHE A 170 13.97 18.27 9.37
N ILE A 171 13.70 17.96 10.64
CA ILE A 171 12.35 17.77 11.17
C ILE A 171 12.01 18.97 12.06
N PRO A 172 11.17 19.90 11.58
CA PRO A 172 10.76 21.07 12.35
C PRO A 172 10.01 20.72 13.63
N THR A 173 10.01 21.63 14.61
CA THR A 173 9.29 21.42 15.87
C THR A 173 7.78 21.28 15.70
N ASP A 174 7.20 21.89 14.65
CA ASP A 174 5.78 21.81 14.34
C ASP A 174 5.40 20.62 13.46
N PHE A 175 6.39 19.90 12.89
CA PHE A 175 6.18 18.74 12.01
C PHE A 175 5.18 17.75 12.59
N HIS A 176 5.37 17.39 13.86
CA HIS A 176 4.52 16.44 14.57
C HIS A 176 3.05 16.91 14.66
N SER A 177 2.84 18.20 14.92
CA SER A 177 1.50 18.78 14.95
C SER A 177 0.86 18.84 13.57
N SER A 178 1.65 19.14 12.52
CA SER A 178 1.20 19.16 11.13
C SER A 178 0.81 17.76 10.65
N ALA A 179 1.62 16.74 10.94
CA ALA A 179 1.32 15.34 10.65
C ALA A 179 0.06 14.87 11.41
N GLN A 180 -0.09 15.22 12.68
CA GLN A 180 -1.27 14.86 13.46
C GLN A 180 -2.54 15.52 12.94
N ASN A 181 -2.47 16.79 12.57
CA ASN A 181 -3.59 17.51 11.99
C ASN A 181 -3.98 16.95 10.63
N LEU A 182 -2.99 16.59 9.79
CA LEU A 182 -3.23 15.89 8.53
C LEU A 182 -3.99 14.58 8.75
N LEU A 183 -3.50 13.70 9.63
CA LEU A 183 -4.16 12.42 9.88
C LEU A 183 -5.55 12.57 10.50
N LYS A 184 -5.78 13.57 11.36
CA LYS A 184 -7.13 13.88 11.88
C LYS A 184 -8.08 14.33 10.77
N LYS A 185 -7.61 15.21 9.88
CA LYS A 185 -8.37 15.64 8.70
C LYS A 185 -8.74 14.43 7.82
N LEU A 186 -7.74 13.62 7.45
CA LEU A 186 -7.94 12.42 6.64
C LEU A 186 -8.86 11.42 7.32
N SER A 187 -8.79 11.28 8.64
CA SER A 187 -9.71 10.43 9.39
C SER A 187 -11.17 10.90 9.26
N GLY A 188 -11.42 12.20 9.33
CA GLY A 188 -12.76 12.77 9.15
C GLY A 188 -13.29 12.61 7.73
N GLU A 189 -12.41 12.56 6.73
CA GLU A 189 -12.77 12.35 5.31
C GLU A 189 -12.95 10.86 4.98
N ALA A 190 -12.09 10.00 5.51
CA ALA A 190 -12.12 8.56 5.27
C ALA A 190 -13.35 7.92 5.89
N ALA A 191 -13.65 8.25 7.15
CA ALA A 191 -14.69 7.59 7.91
C ALA A 191 -16.06 7.55 7.22
N PRO A 192 -16.61 8.62 6.63
CA PRO A 192 -17.92 8.58 5.97
C PRO A 192 -17.92 8.03 4.52
N LYS A 193 -16.75 7.87 3.88
CA LYS A 193 -16.67 7.39 2.49
C LYS A 193 -17.00 5.91 2.37
N THR A 194 -17.55 5.50 1.23
CA THR A 194 -17.77 4.09 0.90
C THR A 194 -16.47 3.28 0.77
N THR A 195 -15.37 3.92 0.39
CA THR A 195 -14.03 3.32 0.35
C THR A 195 -13.38 3.25 1.72
N ARG A 196 -13.92 3.97 2.72
CA ARG A 196 -13.36 4.17 4.06
C ARG A 196 -11.89 4.63 4.04
N SER A 197 -11.48 5.38 3.02
CA SER A 197 -10.09 5.77 2.80
C SER A 197 -9.95 7.24 2.42
N ALA A 198 -8.84 7.84 2.83
CA ALA A 198 -8.42 9.16 2.39
C ALA A 198 -6.90 9.25 2.36
N LEU A 199 -6.40 9.86 1.28
CA LEU A 199 -5.02 10.26 1.08
C LEU A 199 -4.94 11.78 1.08
N GLY A 200 -3.80 12.32 1.47
CA GLY A 200 -3.58 13.76 1.35
C GLY A 200 -2.20 14.20 1.77
N THR A 201 -1.97 15.49 1.60
CA THR A 201 -0.72 16.14 1.98
C THR A 201 -0.95 17.34 2.88
N ALA A 202 0.08 17.67 3.65
CA ALA A 202 0.19 18.93 4.37
C ALA A 202 1.61 19.47 4.20
N LEU A 203 1.79 20.76 4.50
CA LEU A 203 3.10 21.39 4.62
C LEU A 203 3.39 21.67 6.09
N ASP A 204 4.64 21.52 6.50
CA ASP A 204 5.11 22.09 7.76
C ASP A 204 5.59 23.54 7.59
N SER A 205 6.09 24.15 8.68
CA SER A 205 6.60 25.53 8.68
C SER A 205 7.78 25.77 7.74
N PHE A 206 8.44 24.73 7.23
CA PHE A 206 9.57 24.80 6.30
C PHE A 206 9.17 24.42 4.87
N SER A 207 7.87 24.30 4.59
CA SER A 207 7.33 23.87 3.30
C SER A 207 7.78 22.47 2.88
N GLN A 208 8.13 21.60 3.83
CA GLN A 208 8.31 20.17 3.57
C GLN A 208 6.93 19.51 3.45
N THR A 209 6.76 18.67 2.44
CA THR A 209 5.53 17.93 2.22
C THR A 209 5.45 16.70 3.12
N ILE A 210 4.37 16.61 3.88
CA ILE A 210 3.97 15.43 4.66
C ILE A 210 2.90 14.70 3.87
N TYR A 211 3.09 13.40 3.64
CA TYR A 211 2.13 12.52 2.98
C TYR A 211 1.37 11.73 4.03
N GLY A 212 0.04 11.58 3.88
CA GLY A 212 -0.81 10.92 4.87
C GLY A 212 -1.81 9.96 4.24
N LEU A 213 -2.11 8.89 4.96
CA LEU A 213 -3.16 7.90 4.69
C LEU A 213 -3.94 7.60 5.96
N ALA A 214 -5.26 7.59 5.83
CA ALA A 214 -6.17 7.03 6.82
C ALA A 214 -7.15 6.10 6.11
N GLN A 215 -7.17 4.82 6.48
CA GLN A 215 -8.06 3.83 5.85
C GLN A 215 -8.59 2.82 6.87
N CYS A 216 -9.90 2.56 6.84
CA CYS A 216 -10.54 1.46 7.55
C CYS A 216 -10.93 0.33 6.61
N THR A 217 -11.27 -0.82 7.20
CA THR A 217 -11.93 -1.88 6.45
C THR A 217 -13.37 -1.48 6.13
N ARG A 218 -13.81 -1.76 4.90
CA ARG A 218 -15.08 -1.25 4.35
C ARG A 218 -16.33 -1.87 4.97
N ASP A 219 -16.17 -2.95 5.72
CA ASP A 219 -17.23 -3.59 6.49
C ASP A 219 -17.63 -2.83 7.77
N LEU A 220 -16.83 -1.86 8.22
CA LEU A 220 -17.12 -1.10 9.43
C LEU A 220 -18.16 -0.01 9.23
N SER A 221 -18.86 0.33 10.31
CA SER A 221 -19.67 1.53 10.41
C SER A 221 -18.80 2.80 10.38
N THR A 222 -19.42 3.96 10.15
CA THR A 222 -18.70 5.25 10.22
C THR A 222 -18.12 5.51 11.60
N ASP A 223 -18.85 5.13 12.66
CA ASP A 223 -18.43 5.34 14.05
C ASP A 223 -17.26 4.42 14.42
N ASP A 224 -17.34 3.13 14.07
CA ASP A 224 -16.26 2.18 14.31
C ASP A 224 -14.99 2.55 13.55
N CYS A 225 -15.14 3.01 12.30
CA CYS A 225 -14.01 3.50 11.52
C CYS A 225 -13.38 4.74 12.18
N THR A 226 -14.20 5.71 12.61
CA THR A 226 -13.73 6.90 13.34
C THR A 226 -12.98 6.51 14.61
N GLN A 227 -13.50 5.54 15.37
CA GLN A 227 -12.88 5.04 16.58
C GLN A 227 -11.53 4.37 16.29
N CYS A 228 -11.46 3.51 15.27
CA CYS A 228 -10.22 2.83 14.90
C CYS A 228 -9.11 3.81 14.51
N LEU A 229 -9.43 4.76 13.62
CA LEU A 229 -8.47 5.76 13.14
C LEU A 229 -8.02 6.68 14.28
N SER A 230 -8.95 7.15 15.11
CA SER A 230 -8.64 8.00 16.27
C SER A 230 -7.74 7.29 17.27
N TYR A 231 -8.02 6.01 17.57
CA TYR A 231 -7.19 5.20 18.45
C TYR A 231 -5.76 5.05 17.88
N SER A 232 -5.65 4.71 16.60
CA SER A 232 -4.37 4.49 15.92
C SER A 232 -3.53 5.78 15.85
N ILE A 233 -4.15 6.92 15.52
CA ILE A 233 -3.53 8.25 15.54
C ILE A 233 -2.99 8.56 16.94
N ASN A 234 -3.81 8.39 17.98
CA ASN A 234 -3.39 8.66 19.36
C ASN A 234 -2.23 7.77 19.80
N LYS A 235 -2.20 6.50 19.35
CA LYS A 235 -1.09 5.57 19.63
C LYS A 235 0.21 6.00 18.98
N ILE A 236 0.17 6.36 17.69
CA ILE A 236 1.35 6.86 16.96
C ILE A 236 1.97 8.05 17.69
N PHE A 237 1.18 9.11 17.91
CA PHE A 237 1.74 10.37 18.41
C PHE A 237 2.11 10.32 19.89
N LYS A 238 1.54 9.39 20.68
CA LYS A 238 1.96 9.14 22.06
C LYS A 238 3.28 8.37 22.15
N SER A 239 3.48 7.38 21.28
CA SER A 239 4.61 6.45 21.39
C SER A 239 5.83 6.84 20.54
N TYR A 240 5.63 7.60 19.47
CA TYR A 240 6.67 7.95 18.50
C TYR A 240 6.77 9.48 18.31
N PRO A 241 7.02 10.25 19.37
CA PRO A 241 7.21 11.70 19.24
C PRO A 241 8.48 12.00 18.43
N GLY A 242 8.35 12.88 17.44
CA GLY A 242 9.46 13.38 16.61
C GLY A 242 9.92 12.46 15.47
N TYR A 243 9.21 11.36 15.19
CA TYR A 243 9.51 10.48 14.04
C TYR A 243 8.96 11.11 12.76
N ALA A 244 9.71 11.02 11.65
CA ALA A 244 9.31 11.61 10.37
C ALA A 244 8.45 10.67 9.51
N GLY A 245 8.38 9.40 9.88
CA GLY A 245 7.57 8.38 9.23
C GLY A 245 7.04 7.37 10.22
N VAL A 246 5.72 7.16 10.26
CA VAL A 246 5.11 6.13 11.11
C VAL A 246 3.89 5.52 10.44
N GLN A 247 3.80 4.19 10.52
CA GLN A 247 2.70 3.37 10.05
C GLN A 247 2.15 2.54 11.22
N TYR A 248 0.83 2.55 11.40
CA TYR A 248 0.14 1.74 12.40
C TYR A 248 -0.89 0.87 11.69
N TRP A 249 -0.71 -0.44 11.76
CA TRP A 249 -1.65 -1.43 11.23
C TRP A 249 -2.38 -2.12 12.37
N SER A 250 -3.71 -2.02 12.36
CA SER A 250 -4.59 -2.85 13.19
C SER A 250 -5.32 -3.88 12.33
N GLN A 251 -6.21 -4.64 12.97
CA GLN A 251 -7.10 -5.55 12.28
C GLN A 251 -8.28 -4.86 11.55
N SER A 252 -8.44 -3.55 11.73
CA SER A 252 -9.60 -2.75 11.27
C SER A 252 -9.25 -1.48 10.51
N CYS A 253 -8.04 -0.95 10.69
CA CYS A 253 -7.60 0.26 10.02
C CYS A 253 -6.07 0.38 9.96
N ILE A 254 -5.62 1.21 9.03
CA ILE A 254 -4.26 1.69 8.87
C ILE A 254 -4.23 3.21 8.93
N VAL A 255 -3.23 3.75 9.62
CA VAL A 255 -2.82 5.15 9.50
C VAL A 255 -1.33 5.22 9.21
N ARG A 256 -0.95 6.06 8.26
CA ARG A 256 0.45 6.23 7.82
C ARG A 256 0.71 7.70 7.55
N TYR A 257 1.85 8.19 8.02
CA TYR A 257 2.43 9.42 7.50
C TYR A 257 3.91 9.22 7.19
N GLU A 258 4.40 9.94 6.17
CA GLU A 258 5.80 9.89 5.72
C GLU A 258 6.21 11.26 5.17
N ILE A 259 7.52 11.51 5.08
CA ILE A 259 8.11 12.68 4.38
C ILE A 259 8.39 12.43 2.89
N TYR A 260 8.13 11.22 2.41
CA TYR A 260 8.28 10.83 1.01
C TYR A 260 6.95 10.35 0.42
N PRO A 261 6.75 10.49 -0.90
CA PRO A 261 5.53 10.01 -1.54
C PRO A 261 5.45 8.48 -1.50
N PHE A 262 4.31 7.95 -1.05
CA PHE A 262 3.97 6.51 -1.07
C PHE A 262 2.65 6.21 -1.81
N PHE A 263 2.09 7.25 -2.44
CA PHE A 263 0.95 7.21 -3.34
C PHE A 263 1.18 8.21 -4.48
N ASN A 264 0.47 8.05 -5.59
CA ASN A 264 0.59 8.96 -6.71
C ASN A 264 -0.23 10.24 -6.46
N SER A 265 0.44 11.40 -6.42
CA SER A 265 -0.20 12.68 -6.04
C SER A 265 -1.18 13.23 -7.09
N THR A 266 -1.19 12.68 -8.31
CA THR A 266 -2.25 12.96 -9.31
C THR A 266 -3.60 12.31 -8.98
N ALA A 267 -3.67 11.49 -7.92
CA ALA A 267 -4.90 10.89 -7.41
C ALA A 267 -5.60 11.72 -6.31
N LEU A 268 -5.05 12.91 -5.96
CA LEU A 268 -5.63 13.86 -5.00
C LEU A 268 -6.59 14.87 -5.66
#